data_AF-A0A2M7Z910-F1
#
_entry.id   AF-A0A2M7Z910-F1
#
_cell.length_a   1.000
_cell.length_b   1.000
_cell.length_c   1.000
_cell.angle_alpha   90.00
_cell.angle_beta   90.00
_cell.angle_gamma   90.00
#
_symmetry.space_group_name_H-M   'P 1'
#
loop_
_entity.id
_entity.type
_entity.pdbx_description
1 polymer ?
#
loop_
_entity_poly.entity_id
_entity_poly.type
_entity_poly.pdbx_seq_one_letter_code
_entity_poly.pdbx_strand_id
1 'polypeptide(L)'
;STMTVTASTVAITLSAGGSITLSSVDAYTLTNDKSADISCPGSGQNSSVAYSTAGTITFTPTTVKCYGSSGSTSGGTVTSNPPSPGGGTPAPPTSPANESTGAGEITSNIGAGAAGNLGAVTIKGINALMGNGATGSFTLSGATGGATGGHSLKVQNITGNQATITVSSEALVFTLVAGNSKNVDIDGDGYRDAKVTLNRIVDSKADVTVKEIKVVKIDGTAPGSLVKIASKTAVYYLGEDSQRYVFPNEKVYYSWYDNFNGVKTISDEDMAKLPIGGLVTYRPGTRMVIFATTVDVYAVTQGGVLRKLKDEAMAAELYGANWNQHIDDVNEAFYSSYSFSSDLTSSAEYNQETQKTFSPTITADKSI
;
A
#
# COMPACT_ATOMS: atom_id res chain seq x y z
N SER A 1 23.46 41.85 -2.56
CA SER A 1 22.61 40.80 -3.13
C SER A 1 22.94 40.61 -4.60
N THR A 2 22.93 39.38 -5.11
CA THR A 2 23.14 39.06 -6.54
C THR A 2 21.87 38.40 -7.10
N MET A 3 21.61 38.60 -8.40
CA MET A 3 20.46 38.01 -9.10
C MET A 3 20.95 37.31 -10.36
N THR A 4 20.46 36.09 -10.58
CA THR A 4 20.77 35.28 -11.75
C THR A 4 19.47 34.81 -12.38
N VAL A 5 19.28 35.14 -13.67
CA VAL A 5 18.07 34.79 -14.42
C VAL A 5 18.45 33.81 -15.53
N THR A 6 17.75 32.70 -15.60
CA THR A 6 17.83 31.73 -16.71
C THR A 6 16.50 31.71 -17.47
N ALA A 7 16.43 30.92 -18.54
CA ALA A 7 15.19 30.73 -19.30
C ALA A 7 14.04 30.13 -18.47
N SER A 8 14.34 29.45 -17.37
CA SER A 8 13.36 28.70 -16.56
C SER A 8 13.35 29.04 -15.07
N THR A 9 14.31 29.83 -14.57
CA THR A 9 14.41 30.14 -13.14
C THR A 9 14.96 31.55 -12.89
N VAL A 10 14.61 32.10 -11.73
CA VAL A 10 15.19 33.34 -11.20
C VAL A 10 15.76 33.05 -9.82
N ALA A 11 17.07 33.15 -9.65
CA ALA A 11 17.75 32.96 -8.37
C ALA A 11 18.19 34.30 -7.78
N ILE A 12 17.92 34.53 -6.50
CA ILE A 12 18.23 35.78 -5.80
C ILE A 12 18.94 35.45 -4.50
N THR A 13 20.13 36.02 -4.31
CA THR A 13 20.92 35.85 -3.08
C THR A 13 20.82 37.08 -2.21
N LEU A 14 20.20 36.94 -1.04
CA LEU A 14 20.05 38.00 -0.04
C LEU A 14 21.19 37.94 0.99
N SER A 15 21.79 39.09 1.26
CA SER A 15 22.69 39.29 2.41
C SER A 15 21.90 39.42 3.72
N ALA A 16 22.57 39.23 4.87
CA ALA A 16 21.97 39.38 6.20
C ALA A 16 21.25 40.74 6.36
N GLY A 17 19.98 40.71 6.77
CA GLY A 17 19.11 41.88 6.92
C GLY A 17 18.42 42.35 5.63
N GLY A 18 18.65 41.69 4.49
CA GLY A 18 17.97 42.00 3.23
C GLY A 18 16.58 41.37 3.14
N SER A 19 15.65 42.07 2.49
CA SER A 19 14.34 41.51 2.12
C SER A 19 14.06 41.67 0.64
N ILE A 20 13.22 40.79 0.11
CA ILE A 20 12.70 40.88 -1.25
C ILE A 20 11.25 40.41 -1.29
N THR A 21 10.46 41.11 -2.11
CA THR A 21 9.11 40.68 -2.48
C THR A 21 9.06 40.55 -4.00
N LEU A 22 8.71 39.37 -4.48
CA LEU A 22 8.43 39.14 -5.90
C LEU A 22 6.92 39.08 -6.09
N SER A 23 6.43 39.80 -7.09
CA SER A 23 5.01 39.87 -7.41
C SER A 23 4.78 39.49 -8.86
N SER A 24 3.81 38.59 -9.11
CA SER A 24 3.36 38.26 -10.46
C SER A 24 2.05 38.98 -10.73
N VAL A 25 2.06 39.87 -11.73
CA VAL A 25 0.92 40.73 -12.11
C VAL A 25 -0.29 39.95 -12.64
N ASP A 26 -0.08 38.73 -13.16
CA ASP A 26 -1.14 37.88 -13.71
C ASP A 26 -1.59 36.76 -12.76
N ALA A 27 -1.20 36.87 -11.48
CA ALA A 27 -1.52 35.92 -10.42
C ALA A 27 -1.00 34.48 -10.63
N TYR A 28 0.05 34.29 -11.44
CA TYR A 28 0.71 32.99 -11.54
C TYR A 28 1.38 32.58 -10.22
N THR A 29 1.36 31.29 -9.92
CA THR A 29 1.98 30.73 -8.73
C THR A 29 3.50 30.82 -8.88
N LEU A 30 4.13 31.49 -7.92
CA LEU A 30 5.58 31.70 -7.86
C LEU A 30 6.18 30.63 -6.94
N THR A 31 6.39 29.42 -7.47
CA THR A 31 6.99 28.34 -6.69
C THR A 31 8.45 28.66 -6.41
N ASN A 32 8.91 28.29 -5.21
CA ASN A 32 10.26 28.57 -4.76
C ASN A 32 10.83 27.36 -4.00
N ASP A 33 12.15 27.23 -4.06
CA ASP A 33 12.93 26.15 -3.45
C ASP A 33 13.09 26.25 -1.92
N LYS A 34 12.59 27.33 -1.32
CA LYS A 34 12.66 27.58 0.13
C LYS A 34 11.29 27.54 0.82
N SER A 35 10.25 27.16 0.07
CA SER A 35 8.88 26.96 0.56
C SER A 35 8.23 28.16 1.26
N ALA A 36 8.55 29.41 0.89
CA ALA A 36 7.84 30.56 1.45
C ALA A 36 6.38 30.54 1.03
N ASP A 37 5.54 30.93 1.98
CA ASP A 37 4.13 31.14 1.77
C ASP A 37 3.90 32.14 0.63
N ILE A 38 3.20 31.66 -0.39
CA ILE A 38 2.77 32.48 -1.51
C ILE A 38 1.48 33.17 -1.07
N SER A 39 1.51 34.49 -0.99
CA SER A 39 0.33 35.30 -0.75
C SER A 39 -0.52 35.31 -2.02
N CYS A 40 -1.70 34.73 -1.88
CA CYS A 40 -2.70 34.70 -2.91
C CYS A 40 -3.96 35.50 -2.42
N PRO A 41 -4.06 36.83 -2.63
CA PRO A 41 -5.23 37.67 -2.29
C PRO A 41 -6.55 37.57 -3.11
N GLY A 42 -6.57 37.04 -4.34
CA GLY A 42 -7.80 36.78 -5.13
C GLY A 42 -7.67 37.03 -6.64
N SER A 43 -8.70 36.69 -7.43
CA SER A 43 -8.70 36.87 -8.89
C SER A 43 -8.53 38.34 -9.29
N GLY A 44 -7.56 38.64 -10.16
CA GLY A 44 -7.26 40.01 -10.60
C GLY A 44 -6.28 40.77 -9.69
N GLN A 45 -5.77 40.13 -8.63
CA GLN A 45 -4.76 40.69 -7.73
C GLN A 45 -3.43 39.93 -7.87
N ASN A 46 -2.32 40.66 -7.73
CA ASN A 46 -0.99 40.08 -7.87
C ASN A 46 -0.75 39.01 -6.81
N SER A 47 -0.23 37.85 -7.23
CA SER A 47 0.37 36.90 -6.30
C SER A 47 1.72 37.46 -5.84
N SER A 48 2.08 37.24 -4.58
CA SER A 48 3.38 37.70 -4.09
C SER A 48 4.02 36.71 -3.12
N VAL A 49 5.35 36.69 -3.12
CA VAL A 49 6.15 35.90 -2.19
C VAL A 49 7.23 36.82 -1.60
N ALA A 50 7.36 36.82 -0.28
CA ALA A 50 8.29 37.67 0.44
C ALA A 50 9.32 36.82 1.20
N TYR A 51 10.57 37.25 1.15
CA TYR A 51 11.69 36.64 1.89
C TYR A 51 12.48 37.71 2.61
N SER A 52 12.87 37.43 3.85
CA SER A 52 13.70 38.31 4.68
C SER A 52 14.87 37.59 5.36
N THR A 53 15.08 36.31 5.04
CA THR A 53 16.18 35.49 5.58
C THR A 53 17.34 35.46 4.58
N ALA A 54 18.57 35.59 5.08
CA ALA A 54 19.77 35.53 4.27
C ALA A 54 19.90 34.16 3.58
N GLY A 55 20.25 34.16 2.29
CA GLY A 55 20.38 32.94 1.49
C GLY A 55 20.03 33.14 0.03
N THR A 56 20.29 32.10 -0.77
CA THR A 56 19.86 32.05 -2.17
C THR A 56 18.49 31.39 -2.26
N ILE A 57 17.55 32.07 -2.92
CA ILE A 57 16.21 31.56 -3.21
C ILE A 57 16.07 31.47 -4.73
N THR A 58 15.58 30.33 -5.21
CA THR A 58 15.33 30.05 -6.62
C THR A 58 13.84 29.99 -6.86
N PHE A 59 13.35 30.86 -7.74
CA PHE A 59 11.96 30.92 -8.17
C PHE A 59 11.80 30.26 -9.53
N THR A 60 10.77 29.42 -9.65
CA THR A 60 10.41 28.76 -10.90
C THR A 60 9.05 29.30 -11.36
N PRO A 61 8.97 30.03 -12.48
CA PRO A 61 7.69 30.46 -13.03
C PRO A 61 6.82 29.26 -13.38
N THR A 62 5.53 29.30 -13.03
CA THR A 62 4.56 28.27 -13.41
C THR A 62 3.43 28.87 -14.25
N THR A 63 2.72 28.03 -14.99
CA THR A 63 1.52 28.42 -15.76
C THR A 63 0.23 28.30 -14.94
N VAL A 64 0.34 27.91 -13.67
CA VAL A 64 -0.79 27.75 -12.75
C VAL A 64 -1.11 29.10 -12.10
N LYS A 65 -2.39 29.48 -12.04
CA LYS A 65 -2.81 30.69 -11.31
C LYS A 65 -3.06 30.36 -9.83
N CYS A 66 -2.75 31.31 -8.95
CA CYS A 66 -3.03 31.27 -7.51
C CYS A 66 -4.53 31.06 -7.18
N TYR A 67 -5.45 31.30 -8.14
CA TYR A 67 -6.91 31.16 -7.94
C TYR A 67 -7.60 30.52 -9.14
N GLY A 68 -8.53 29.61 -8.83
CA GLY A 68 -9.32 28.79 -9.74
C GLY A 68 -9.04 27.31 -9.45
N SER A 69 -9.92 26.51 -8.85
CA SER A 69 -11.38 26.53 -8.77
C SER A 69 -11.94 26.79 -7.36
N SER A 70 -13.09 27.45 -7.33
CA SER A 70 -13.96 27.86 -6.21
C SER A 70 -13.87 27.07 -4.90
N GLY A 71 -13.56 27.78 -3.82
CA GLY A 71 -13.74 27.35 -2.43
C GLY A 71 -13.13 28.36 -1.45
N SER A 72 -13.78 29.51 -1.27
CA SER A 72 -13.33 30.62 -0.42
C SER A 72 -13.58 30.35 1.07
N THR A 73 -12.61 30.63 1.93
CA THR A 73 -12.72 31.26 3.28
C THR A 73 -11.30 31.37 3.85
N SER A 74 -10.69 32.56 3.83
CA SER A 74 -10.79 33.67 4.80
C SER A 74 -9.55 33.69 5.69
N GLY A 75 -8.88 34.84 5.74
CA GLY A 75 -7.56 35.02 6.30
C GLY A 75 -7.43 34.69 7.79
N GLY A 76 -6.21 34.29 8.15
CA GLY A 76 -5.78 34.11 9.53
C GLY A 76 -4.26 34.17 9.59
N THR A 77 -3.73 35.35 9.89
CA THR A 77 -2.32 35.54 10.25
C THR A 77 -2.06 34.81 11.57
N VAL A 78 -1.26 33.75 11.56
CA VAL A 78 -0.78 33.12 12.81
C VAL A 78 0.68 33.53 12.99
N THR A 79 0.89 34.40 13.97
CA THR A 79 2.21 34.80 14.46
C THR A 79 2.70 33.77 15.47
N SER A 80 3.98 33.38 15.42
CA SER A 80 4.67 32.89 16.61
C SER A 80 6.14 33.35 16.58
N ASN A 81 6.46 34.16 17.59
CA ASN A 81 7.79 34.73 17.82
C ASN A 81 8.70 33.69 18.53
N PRO A 82 10.04 33.74 18.35
CA PRO A 82 10.96 32.71 18.81
C PRO A 82 11.58 33.02 20.21
N PRO A 83 12.12 32.02 20.95
CA PRO A 83 13.13 32.26 21.97
C PRO A 83 14.57 32.09 21.42
N SER A 84 15.47 32.84 22.06
CA SER A 84 16.89 33.09 21.77
C SER A 84 17.82 31.85 21.77
N PRO A 85 18.98 31.87 21.07
CA PRO A 85 19.81 30.68 20.84
C PRO A 85 20.94 30.50 21.89
N GLY A 86 21.15 29.25 22.31
CA GLY A 86 22.35 28.78 23.01
C GLY A 86 22.95 27.60 22.26
N GLY A 87 24.24 27.69 21.93
CA GLY A 87 24.94 26.82 20.98
C GLY A 87 25.13 25.37 21.44
N GLY A 88 25.04 24.45 20.47
CA GLY A 88 25.42 23.04 20.57
C GLY A 88 25.72 22.51 19.17
N THR A 89 26.77 21.69 19.07
CA THR A 89 27.39 21.08 17.88
C THR A 89 26.38 20.35 16.95
N PRO A 90 26.58 20.29 15.62
CA PRO A 90 25.60 19.71 14.70
C PRO A 90 25.48 18.19 14.86
N ALA A 91 24.25 17.72 15.06
CA ALA A 91 23.86 16.32 15.00
C ALA A 91 23.90 15.80 13.54
N PRO A 92 23.94 14.47 13.31
CA PRO A 92 23.88 13.89 11.96
C PRO A 92 22.62 14.36 11.22
N PRO A 93 22.63 14.45 9.87
CA PRO A 93 21.47 14.92 9.12
C PRO A 93 20.28 13.97 9.30
N THR A 94 19.38 14.32 10.20
CA THR A 94 18.05 13.73 10.30
C THR A 94 17.24 14.24 9.11
N SER A 95 16.65 13.33 8.32
CA SER A 95 15.62 13.71 7.33
C SER A 95 14.61 14.65 8.00
N PRO A 96 14.21 15.77 7.36
CA PRO A 96 13.22 16.65 7.94
C PRO A 96 11.97 15.83 8.30
N ALA A 97 11.44 16.06 9.50
CA ALA A 97 10.23 15.38 9.99
C ALA A 97 9.01 15.51 9.06
N ASN A 98 9.05 16.46 8.13
CA ASN A 98 7.94 16.84 7.27
C ASN A 98 8.00 16.29 5.85
N GLU A 99 8.93 15.38 5.55
CA GLU A 99 9.06 14.75 4.23
C GLU A 99 8.63 13.28 4.25
N SER A 100 7.92 12.87 3.21
CA SER A 100 7.56 11.47 3.01
C SER A 100 8.77 10.69 2.49
N THR A 101 8.89 9.45 2.96
CA THR A 101 9.81 8.43 2.44
C THR A 101 9.17 7.54 1.38
N GLY A 102 7.88 7.76 1.11
CA GLY A 102 7.09 6.99 0.16
C GLY A 102 7.45 7.28 -1.29
N ALA A 103 7.22 6.29 -2.14
CA ALA A 103 7.54 6.35 -3.57
C ALA A 103 6.47 7.05 -4.44
N GLY A 104 5.50 7.75 -3.84
CA GLY A 104 4.50 8.53 -4.56
C GLY A 104 5.06 9.81 -5.21
N GLU A 105 4.36 10.33 -6.20
CA GLU A 105 4.80 11.50 -6.99
C GLU A 105 4.62 12.84 -6.26
N ILE A 106 3.65 12.89 -5.35
CA ILE A 106 3.32 14.08 -4.57
C ILE A 106 3.26 13.73 -3.10
N THR A 107 3.56 14.69 -2.22
CA THR A 107 3.41 14.53 -0.78
C THR A 107 2.49 15.59 -0.21
N SER A 108 1.41 15.15 0.43
CA SER A 108 0.54 16.02 1.23
C SER A 108 0.82 15.86 2.71
N ASN A 109 0.47 16.87 3.50
CA ASN A 109 0.66 16.85 4.94
C ASN A 109 -0.62 17.30 5.64
N ILE A 110 -1.17 16.44 6.47
CA ILE A 110 -2.46 16.63 7.12
C ILE A 110 -2.28 16.47 8.62
N GLY A 111 -2.60 17.55 9.35
CA GLY A 111 -2.55 17.57 10.80
C GLY A 111 -3.55 16.61 11.44
N ALA A 112 -3.35 16.31 12.73
CA ALA A 112 -4.27 15.46 13.49
C ALA A 112 -5.71 16.00 13.45
N GLY A 113 -6.68 15.11 13.22
CA GLY A 113 -8.11 15.43 13.11
C GLY A 113 -8.51 16.27 11.89
N ALA A 114 -7.56 16.70 11.05
CA ALA A 114 -7.85 17.55 9.90
C ALA A 114 -8.24 16.72 8.66
N ALA A 115 -8.87 17.39 7.70
CA ALA A 115 -9.16 16.83 6.38
C ALA A 115 -8.31 17.54 5.30
N GLY A 116 -7.87 16.79 4.29
CA GLY A 116 -7.13 17.34 3.16
C GLY A 116 -7.46 16.61 1.86
N ASN A 117 -7.21 17.26 0.73
CA ASN A 117 -7.30 16.65 -0.59
C ASN A 117 -5.91 16.21 -1.05
N LEU A 118 -5.76 14.92 -1.33
CA LEU A 118 -4.53 14.30 -1.79
C LEU A 118 -4.41 14.30 -3.32
N GLY A 119 -5.49 14.57 -4.05
CA GLY A 119 -5.53 14.60 -5.51
C GLY A 119 -5.80 13.24 -6.16
N ALA A 120 -5.41 13.12 -7.42
CA ALA A 120 -5.61 11.91 -8.21
C ALA A 120 -4.52 10.88 -7.92
N VAL A 121 -4.92 9.66 -7.60
CA VAL A 121 -4.00 8.53 -7.44
C VAL A 121 -3.79 7.87 -8.78
N THR A 122 -2.53 7.58 -9.10
CA THR A 122 -2.13 6.82 -10.29
C THR A 122 -1.32 5.60 -9.85
N ILE A 123 -0.85 4.81 -10.81
CA ILE A 123 0.08 3.68 -10.58
C ILE A 123 1.39 4.10 -9.90
N LYS A 124 1.80 5.36 -10.03
CA LYS A 124 3.00 5.88 -9.37
C LYS A 124 2.73 6.27 -7.92
N GLY A 125 1.49 6.61 -7.62
CA GLY A 125 0.97 6.83 -6.28
C GLY A 125 1.14 8.24 -5.75
N ILE A 126 0.53 8.44 -4.58
CA ILE A 126 0.56 9.67 -3.80
C ILE A 126 1.05 9.36 -2.39
N ASN A 127 1.73 10.30 -1.77
CA ASN A 127 2.15 10.21 -0.38
C ASN A 127 1.36 11.18 0.48
N ALA A 128 1.13 10.81 1.74
CA ALA A 128 0.50 11.66 2.72
C ALA A 128 1.12 11.43 4.11
N LEU A 129 1.57 12.50 4.75
CA LEU A 129 1.91 12.52 6.17
C LEU A 129 0.66 12.90 6.96
N MET A 130 0.07 11.95 7.68
CA MET A 130 -1.25 12.10 8.27
C MET A 130 -1.24 11.86 9.77
N GLY A 131 -1.65 12.86 10.55
CA GLY A 131 -1.77 12.76 12.00
C GLY A 131 -2.94 11.89 12.46
N ASN A 132 -3.03 11.65 13.76
CA ASN A 132 -4.13 10.87 14.33
C ASN A 132 -5.50 11.47 14.03
N GLY A 133 -6.45 10.68 13.54
CA GLY A 133 -7.79 11.12 13.14
C GLY A 133 -7.85 11.88 11.81
N ALA A 134 -6.73 12.08 11.11
CA ALA A 134 -6.69 12.81 9.84
C ALA A 134 -7.37 12.03 8.71
N THR A 135 -8.01 12.75 7.80
CA THR A 135 -8.68 12.21 6.60
C THR A 135 -8.10 12.81 5.33
N GLY A 136 -7.72 11.98 4.37
CA GLY A 136 -7.23 12.38 3.07
C GLY A 136 -8.18 11.89 1.97
N SER A 137 -8.82 12.82 1.27
CA SER A 137 -9.67 12.52 0.11
C SER A 137 -8.82 12.40 -1.15
N PHE A 138 -9.14 11.46 -2.03
CA PHE A 138 -8.43 11.26 -3.29
C PHE A 138 -9.38 10.79 -4.39
N THR A 139 -8.93 10.79 -5.64
CA THR A 139 -9.69 10.25 -6.76
C THR A 139 -8.98 9.10 -7.45
N LEU A 140 -9.76 8.12 -7.92
CA LEU A 140 -9.31 7.07 -8.84
C LEU A 140 -9.93 7.32 -10.22
N SER A 141 -9.13 7.09 -11.26
CA SER A 141 -9.48 7.48 -12.62
C SER A 141 -10.15 6.35 -13.40
N GLY A 142 -10.04 5.10 -12.93
CA GLY A 142 -10.48 3.92 -13.66
C GLY A 142 -9.63 3.61 -14.88
N ALA A 143 -8.55 4.36 -15.14
CA ALA A 143 -7.63 4.10 -16.25
C ALA A 143 -6.99 2.70 -16.16
N THR A 144 -7.00 2.13 -14.96
CA THR A 144 -6.54 0.80 -14.63
C THR A 144 -7.62 -0.28 -14.66
N GLY A 145 -8.89 0.05 -14.95
CA GLY A 145 -10.01 -0.89 -14.96
C GLY A 145 -10.64 -1.18 -13.59
N GLY A 146 -10.15 -0.53 -12.53
CA GLY A 146 -10.67 -0.66 -11.15
C GLY A 146 -11.64 0.46 -10.77
N ALA A 147 -11.79 0.68 -9.46
CA ALA A 147 -12.67 1.70 -8.88
C ALA A 147 -12.45 3.10 -9.48
N THR A 148 -13.54 3.88 -9.50
CA THR A 148 -13.55 5.24 -10.06
C THR A 148 -14.23 6.23 -9.13
N GLY A 149 -13.82 7.49 -9.24
CA GLY A 149 -14.46 8.59 -8.52
C GLY A 149 -13.74 8.98 -7.23
N GLY A 150 -14.48 9.57 -6.30
CA GLY A 150 -13.95 10.14 -5.07
C GLY A 150 -13.97 9.15 -3.91
N HIS A 151 -12.84 9.02 -3.23
CA HIS A 151 -12.63 8.13 -2.10
C HIS A 151 -11.91 8.87 -0.98
N SER A 152 -11.80 8.25 0.20
CA SER A 152 -10.97 8.79 1.26
C SER A 152 -10.33 7.70 2.11
N LEU A 153 -9.18 8.04 2.68
CA LEU A 153 -8.54 7.25 3.71
C LEU A 153 -8.46 8.07 5.01
N LYS A 154 -8.65 7.42 6.15
CA LYS A 154 -8.52 8.02 7.47
C LYS A 154 -7.51 7.25 8.29
N VAL A 155 -6.57 7.96 8.90
CA VAL A 155 -5.71 7.39 9.95
C VAL A 155 -6.50 7.45 11.25
N GLN A 156 -7.09 6.34 11.68
CA GLN A 156 -7.90 6.31 12.89
C GLN A 156 -7.05 6.46 14.15
N ASN A 157 -6.01 5.63 14.26
CA ASN A 157 -5.14 5.52 15.42
C ASN A 157 -3.70 5.28 14.98
N ILE A 158 -2.73 5.86 15.70
CA ILE A 158 -1.31 5.56 15.58
C ILE A 158 -0.83 5.03 16.93
N THR A 159 -0.24 3.83 16.95
CA THR A 159 0.26 3.19 18.17
C THR A 159 1.63 2.59 17.92
N GLY A 160 2.68 3.16 18.52
CA GLY A 160 4.05 2.71 18.30
C GLY A 160 4.45 2.84 16.83
N ASN A 161 4.79 1.71 16.20
CA ASN A 161 5.15 1.62 14.78
C ASN A 161 3.98 1.21 13.87
N GLN A 162 2.74 1.31 14.35
CA GLN A 162 1.54 0.88 13.63
C GLN A 162 0.54 2.01 13.43
N ALA A 163 -0.26 1.93 12.36
CA ALA A 163 -1.42 2.80 12.14
C ALA A 163 -2.65 1.98 11.73
N THR A 164 -3.79 2.27 12.35
CA THR A 164 -5.10 1.77 11.93
C THR A 164 -5.68 2.72 10.89
N ILE A 165 -5.99 2.21 9.71
CA ILE A 165 -6.47 2.96 8.55
C ILE A 165 -7.90 2.52 8.24
N THR A 166 -8.76 3.50 7.93
CA THR A 166 -10.06 3.26 7.31
C THR A 166 -10.04 3.74 5.88
N VAL A 167 -10.55 2.94 4.95
CA VAL A 167 -10.93 3.42 3.62
C VAL A 167 -12.45 3.59 3.60
N SER A 168 -12.92 4.82 3.38
CA SER A 168 -14.30 5.20 3.70
C SER A 168 -15.36 4.62 2.78
N SER A 169 -15.00 4.27 1.54
CA SER A 169 -15.95 3.81 0.53
C SER A 169 -16.65 2.52 0.93
N GLU A 170 -15.87 1.55 1.43
CA GLU A 170 -16.39 0.27 1.97
C GLU A 170 -16.41 0.23 3.51
N ALA A 171 -15.98 1.31 4.17
CA ALA A 171 -15.61 1.31 5.59
C ALA A 171 -14.63 0.18 5.97
N LEU A 172 -13.69 -0.13 5.07
CA LEU A 172 -12.65 -1.14 5.31
C LEU A 172 -11.69 -0.64 6.38
N VAL A 173 -11.53 -1.38 7.49
CA VAL A 173 -10.62 -1.04 8.58
C VAL A 173 -9.52 -2.08 8.71
N PHE A 174 -8.26 -1.64 8.69
CA PHE A 174 -7.11 -2.51 8.83
C PHE A 174 -5.96 -1.80 9.55
N THR A 175 -5.05 -2.58 10.13
CA THR A 175 -3.84 -2.05 10.78
C THR A 175 -2.62 -2.42 9.97
N LEU A 176 -1.76 -1.43 9.70
CA LEU A 176 -0.47 -1.62 9.07
C LEU A 176 0.65 -1.38 10.09
N VAL A 177 1.68 -2.22 10.01
CA VAL A 177 3.00 -1.96 10.62
C VAL A 177 3.84 -1.17 9.63
N ALA A 178 4.68 -0.26 10.12
CA ALA A 178 5.63 0.49 9.29
C ALA A 178 6.47 -0.46 8.42
N GLY A 179 6.56 -0.15 7.13
CA GLY A 179 7.19 -0.98 6.09
C GLY A 179 6.22 -1.90 5.34
N ASN A 180 5.00 -2.12 5.86
CA ASN A 180 4.04 -3.04 5.26
C ASN A 180 3.00 -2.33 4.39
N SER A 181 2.35 -3.12 3.53
CA SER A 181 1.27 -2.67 2.66
C SER A 181 0.06 -3.59 2.73
N LYS A 182 -1.08 -3.09 2.30
CA LYS A 182 -2.30 -3.85 2.05
C LYS A 182 -2.91 -3.42 0.72
N ASN A 183 -3.24 -4.40 -0.12
CA ASN A 183 -4.11 -4.17 -1.26
C ASN A 183 -5.55 -4.12 -0.74
N VAL A 184 -6.32 -3.14 -1.21
CA VAL A 184 -7.71 -2.90 -0.78
C VAL A 184 -8.63 -2.87 -1.98
N ASP A 185 -9.77 -3.51 -1.83
CA ASP A 185 -10.95 -3.31 -2.66
C ASP A 185 -11.65 -2.05 -2.13
N ILE A 186 -11.87 -1.07 -3.00
CA ILE A 186 -12.37 0.25 -2.62
C ILE A 186 -13.86 0.39 -2.96
N ASP A 187 -14.37 -0.33 -3.94
CA ASP A 187 -15.75 -0.22 -4.40
C ASP A 187 -16.59 -1.50 -4.22
N GLY A 188 -15.99 -2.57 -3.69
CA GLY A 188 -16.67 -3.80 -3.30
C GLY A 188 -16.97 -4.73 -4.44
N ASP A 189 -16.30 -4.54 -5.58
CA ASP A 189 -16.51 -5.36 -6.77
C ASP A 189 -15.73 -6.69 -6.74
N GLY A 190 -14.96 -6.91 -5.68
CA GLY A 190 -14.12 -8.09 -5.46
C GLY A 190 -12.69 -7.93 -5.99
N TYR A 191 -12.36 -6.84 -6.67
CA TYR A 191 -11.02 -6.57 -7.17
C TYR A 191 -10.28 -5.58 -6.27
N ARG A 192 -8.96 -5.74 -6.16
CA ARG A 192 -8.12 -4.79 -5.45
C ARG A 192 -7.83 -3.58 -6.34
N ASP A 193 -8.29 -2.41 -5.93
CA ASP A 193 -8.15 -1.16 -6.68
C ASP A 193 -6.92 -0.35 -6.28
N ALA A 194 -6.49 -0.49 -5.03
CA ALA A 194 -5.38 0.30 -4.52
C ALA A 194 -4.49 -0.47 -3.56
N LYS A 195 -3.22 -0.08 -3.53
CA LYS A 195 -2.25 -0.52 -2.53
C LYS A 195 -1.98 0.61 -1.57
N VAL A 196 -2.30 0.40 -0.30
CA VAL A 196 -1.99 1.31 0.80
C VAL A 196 -0.75 0.80 1.51
N THR A 197 0.26 1.66 1.65
CA THR A 197 1.52 1.34 2.33
C THR A 197 1.71 2.29 3.49
N LEU A 198 2.07 1.76 4.66
CA LEU A 198 2.59 2.57 5.76
C LEU A 198 4.11 2.56 5.66
N ASN A 199 4.70 3.63 5.13
CA ASN A 199 6.15 3.70 4.95
C ASN A 199 6.86 3.75 6.30
N ARG A 200 6.37 4.62 7.20
CA ARG A 200 6.87 4.81 8.56
C ARG A 200 5.90 5.60 9.43
N ILE A 201 6.19 5.68 10.73
CA ILE A 201 5.63 6.69 11.63
C ILE A 201 6.71 7.73 11.91
N VAL A 202 6.38 9.01 11.76
CA VAL A 202 7.28 10.15 12.03
C VAL A 202 6.48 11.28 12.65
N ASP A 203 6.98 11.89 13.73
CA ASP A 203 6.35 13.03 14.39
C ASP A 203 4.85 12.85 14.66
N SER A 204 4.48 11.66 15.16
CA SER A 204 3.10 11.25 15.42
C SER A 204 2.18 11.31 14.18
N LYS A 205 2.76 11.22 12.99
CA LYS A 205 2.07 11.09 11.71
C LYS A 205 2.41 9.77 11.05
N ALA A 206 1.42 9.18 10.40
CA ALA A 206 1.59 8.07 9.49
C ALA A 206 2.02 8.60 8.12
N ASP A 207 3.19 8.15 7.65
CA ASP A 207 3.66 8.38 6.28
C ASP A 207 3.05 7.28 5.40
N VAL A 208 1.96 7.61 4.71
CA VAL A 208 1.16 6.67 3.91
C VAL A 208 1.38 6.91 2.42
N THR A 209 1.57 5.84 1.66
CA THR A 209 1.51 5.88 0.19
C THR A 209 0.28 5.13 -0.30
N VAL A 210 -0.47 5.72 -1.23
CA VAL A 210 -1.56 5.05 -1.95
C VAL A 210 -1.18 4.95 -3.43
N LYS A 211 -1.31 3.76 -4.01
CA LYS A 211 -1.09 3.50 -5.45
C LYS A 211 -2.32 2.84 -6.04
N GLU A 212 -2.71 3.25 -7.24
CA GLU A 212 -3.74 2.57 -8.01
C GLU A 212 -3.18 1.23 -8.52
N ILE A 213 -3.98 0.17 -8.43
CA ILE A 213 -3.66 -1.17 -8.93
C ILE A 213 -4.28 -1.33 -10.32
N LYS A 214 -3.55 -2.00 -11.21
CA LYS A 214 -4.09 -2.40 -12.51
C LYS A 214 -5.07 -3.57 -12.33
N VAL A 215 -6.34 -3.32 -12.57
CA VAL A 215 -7.41 -4.33 -12.51
C VAL A 215 -7.64 -4.94 -13.90
N VAL A 216 -7.74 -6.27 -13.95
CA VAL A 216 -7.98 -7.03 -15.18
C VAL A 216 -9.25 -7.86 -15.00
N LYS A 217 -10.34 -7.39 -15.62
CA LYS A 217 -11.63 -8.10 -15.64
C LYS A 217 -11.70 -8.96 -16.90
N ILE A 218 -11.96 -10.27 -16.71
CA ILE A 218 -12.19 -11.23 -17.80
C ILE A 218 -13.66 -11.66 -17.78
N ASP A 219 -14.33 -11.55 -18.91
CA ASP A 219 -15.76 -11.85 -19.04
C ASP A 219 -16.09 -13.28 -18.59
N GLY A 220 -17.19 -13.43 -17.85
CA GLY A 220 -17.61 -14.71 -17.28
C GLY A 220 -16.78 -15.19 -16.09
N THR A 221 -15.78 -14.41 -15.66
CA THR A 221 -14.97 -14.68 -14.46
C THR A 221 -15.14 -13.59 -13.42
N ALA A 222 -14.69 -13.90 -12.21
CA ALA A 222 -14.57 -12.98 -11.10
C ALA A 222 -13.45 -13.50 -10.20
N PRO A 223 -12.87 -12.67 -9.31
CA PRO A 223 -11.92 -13.13 -8.32
C PRO A 223 -12.46 -14.34 -7.55
N GLY A 224 -11.59 -15.29 -7.26
CA GLY A 224 -11.97 -16.61 -6.76
C GLY A 224 -12.28 -17.66 -7.85
N SER A 225 -12.47 -17.27 -9.10
CA SER A 225 -12.69 -18.22 -10.20
C SER A 225 -11.47 -19.10 -10.45
N LEU A 226 -11.71 -20.35 -10.80
CA LEU A 226 -10.71 -21.25 -11.36
C LEU A 226 -10.77 -21.16 -12.88
N VAL A 227 -9.62 -20.98 -13.53
CA VAL A 227 -9.54 -20.77 -14.99
C VAL A 227 -8.50 -21.67 -15.64
N LYS A 228 -8.74 -22.02 -16.90
CA LYS A 228 -7.80 -22.74 -17.76
C LYS A 228 -7.91 -22.29 -19.22
N ILE A 229 -6.89 -22.64 -20.00
CA ILE A 229 -6.96 -22.60 -21.48
C ILE A 229 -7.44 -23.98 -21.98
N ALA A 230 -8.33 -24.00 -22.98
CA ALA A 230 -8.92 -25.24 -23.50
C ALA A 230 -7.87 -26.29 -23.93
N SER A 231 -6.80 -25.85 -24.58
CA SER A 231 -5.71 -26.69 -25.09
C SER A 231 -4.68 -27.11 -24.05
N LYS A 232 -4.82 -26.66 -22.78
CA LYS A 232 -3.86 -26.91 -21.69
C LYS A 232 -4.54 -27.62 -20.52
N THR A 233 -3.74 -28.30 -19.70
CA THR A 233 -4.20 -28.99 -18.49
C THR A 233 -4.06 -28.14 -17.22
N ALA A 234 -3.17 -27.15 -17.23
CA ALA A 234 -2.94 -26.29 -16.09
C ALA A 234 -4.20 -25.50 -15.71
N VAL A 235 -4.53 -25.53 -14.42
CA VAL A 235 -5.58 -24.73 -13.79
C VAL A 235 -4.92 -23.61 -13.00
N TYR A 236 -5.55 -22.45 -12.97
CA TYR A 236 -5.11 -21.29 -12.21
C TYR A 236 -6.25 -20.76 -11.36
N TYR A 237 -5.90 -20.18 -10.21
CA TYR A 237 -6.81 -19.40 -9.38
C TYR A 237 -6.69 -17.92 -9.73
N LEU A 238 -7.81 -17.22 -9.95
CA LEU A 238 -7.84 -15.78 -10.17
C LEU A 238 -7.93 -15.05 -8.83
N GLY A 239 -6.88 -14.30 -8.47
CA GLY A 239 -6.84 -13.50 -7.25
C GLY A 239 -7.59 -12.17 -7.38
N GLU A 240 -7.90 -11.55 -6.23
CA GLU A 240 -8.52 -10.21 -6.16
C GLU A 240 -7.55 -9.13 -6.68
N ASP A 241 -6.25 -9.38 -6.66
CA ASP A 241 -5.17 -8.55 -7.22
C ASP A 241 -5.02 -8.63 -8.76
N SER A 242 -5.98 -9.24 -9.47
CA SER A 242 -5.94 -9.43 -10.92
C SER A 242 -4.77 -10.29 -11.42
N GLN A 243 -4.20 -11.13 -10.55
CA GLN A 243 -3.17 -12.09 -10.91
C GLN A 243 -3.70 -13.52 -10.92
N ARG A 244 -3.00 -14.39 -11.65
CA ARG A 244 -3.27 -15.83 -11.65
C ARG A 244 -2.27 -16.57 -10.77
N TYR A 245 -2.77 -17.50 -9.97
CA TYR A 245 -1.98 -18.34 -9.06
C TYR A 245 -1.97 -19.77 -9.56
N VAL A 246 -0.78 -20.35 -9.63
CA VAL A 246 -0.57 -21.65 -10.26
C VAL A 246 -0.72 -22.76 -9.23
N PHE A 247 -1.50 -23.80 -9.54
CA PHE A 247 -1.47 -25.03 -8.77
C PHE A 247 -0.25 -25.86 -9.20
N PRO A 248 0.71 -26.16 -8.29
CA PRO A 248 1.92 -26.89 -8.66
C PRO A 248 1.65 -28.32 -9.14
N ASN A 249 0.61 -28.95 -8.59
CA ASN A 249 0.15 -30.29 -8.96
C ASN A 249 -1.32 -30.49 -8.52
N GLU A 250 -1.89 -31.62 -8.90
CA GLU A 250 -3.27 -31.98 -8.59
C GLU A 250 -3.53 -32.17 -7.09
N LYS A 251 -2.55 -32.63 -6.30
CA LYS A 251 -2.73 -32.83 -4.86
C LYS A 251 -2.95 -31.50 -4.13
N VAL A 252 -2.21 -30.46 -4.51
CA VAL A 252 -2.44 -29.10 -4.00
C VAL A 252 -3.83 -28.62 -4.42
N TYR A 253 -4.24 -28.84 -5.67
CA TYR A 253 -5.60 -28.50 -6.12
C TYR A 253 -6.68 -29.19 -5.27
N TYR A 254 -6.56 -30.51 -5.07
CA TYR A 254 -7.50 -31.31 -4.30
C TYR A 254 -7.49 -31.03 -2.80
N SER A 255 -6.47 -30.32 -2.29
CA SER A 255 -6.52 -29.79 -0.92
C SER A 255 -7.49 -28.60 -0.79
N TRP A 256 -7.79 -27.92 -1.90
CA TRP A 256 -8.69 -26.75 -1.95
C TRP A 256 -10.07 -27.06 -2.54
N TYR A 257 -10.16 -27.97 -3.50
CA TYR A 257 -11.38 -28.22 -4.28
C TYR A 257 -11.61 -29.72 -4.48
N ASP A 258 -12.86 -30.17 -4.41
CA ASP A 258 -13.18 -31.60 -4.52
C ASP A 258 -13.09 -32.14 -5.96
N ASN A 259 -13.27 -31.28 -6.97
CA ASN A 259 -13.30 -31.65 -8.39
C ASN A 259 -13.15 -30.41 -9.29
N PHE A 260 -13.02 -30.63 -10.60
CA PHE A 260 -12.80 -29.60 -11.60
C PHE A 260 -14.08 -28.95 -12.17
N ASN A 261 -15.28 -29.23 -11.63
CA ASN A 261 -16.53 -28.72 -12.21
C ASN A 261 -16.64 -27.19 -12.18
N GLY A 262 -15.94 -26.54 -11.24
CA GLY A 262 -15.87 -25.08 -11.13
C GLY A 262 -14.86 -24.40 -12.06
N VAL A 263 -14.09 -25.16 -12.84
CA VAL A 263 -13.05 -24.61 -13.72
C VAL A 263 -13.67 -24.04 -14.99
N LYS A 264 -13.42 -22.76 -15.23
CA LYS A 264 -13.86 -22.02 -16.42
C LYS A 264 -12.79 -22.03 -17.49
N THR A 265 -13.20 -22.09 -18.75
CA THR A 265 -12.28 -21.96 -19.88
C THR A 265 -12.25 -20.51 -20.35
N ILE A 266 -11.06 -19.92 -20.47
CA ILE A 266 -10.84 -18.58 -21.03
C ILE A 266 -9.92 -18.65 -22.26
N SER A 267 -9.89 -17.57 -23.05
CA SER A 267 -9.02 -17.46 -24.22
C SER A 267 -7.54 -17.37 -23.84
N ASP A 268 -6.64 -17.72 -24.76
CA ASP A 268 -5.20 -17.52 -24.58
C ASP A 268 -4.87 -16.02 -24.41
N GLU A 269 -5.58 -15.15 -25.11
CA GLU A 269 -5.44 -13.69 -25.02
C GLU A 269 -5.83 -13.15 -23.64
N ASP A 270 -6.94 -13.63 -23.07
CA ASP A 270 -7.38 -13.24 -21.73
C ASP A 270 -6.44 -13.78 -20.66
N MET A 271 -6.00 -15.03 -20.82
CA MET A 271 -4.99 -15.62 -19.94
C MET A 271 -3.72 -14.77 -19.97
N ALA A 272 -3.24 -14.31 -21.13
CA ALA A 272 -2.03 -13.48 -21.25
C ALA A 272 -2.12 -12.13 -20.52
N LYS A 273 -3.33 -11.60 -20.26
CA LYS A 273 -3.52 -10.35 -19.51
C LYS A 273 -3.29 -10.52 -18.00
N LEU A 274 -3.36 -11.75 -17.48
CA LEU A 274 -3.24 -12.09 -16.06
C LEU A 274 -1.79 -12.47 -15.71
N PRO A 275 -1.03 -11.63 -14.98
CA PRO A 275 0.33 -11.95 -14.53
C PRO A 275 0.33 -13.13 -13.57
N ILE A 276 1.46 -13.84 -13.48
CA ILE A 276 1.64 -14.90 -12.48
C ILE A 276 1.93 -14.25 -11.12
N GLY A 277 1.02 -14.44 -10.16
CA GLY A 277 1.16 -13.92 -8.79
C GLY A 277 1.91 -14.84 -7.83
N GLY A 278 2.04 -16.12 -8.18
CA GLY A 278 2.79 -17.09 -7.41
C GLY A 278 2.21 -18.50 -7.47
N LEU A 279 2.65 -19.35 -6.55
CA LEU A 279 2.18 -20.72 -6.41
C LEU A 279 1.13 -20.82 -5.31
N VAL A 280 0.09 -21.60 -5.56
CA VAL A 280 -0.83 -22.08 -4.52
C VAL A 280 -0.10 -23.13 -3.68
N THR A 281 -0.26 -23.04 -2.36
CA THR A 281 0.27 -23.97 -1.36
C THR A 281 -0.84 -24.90 -0.88
N TYR A 282 -0.50 -26.01 -0.21
CA TYR A 282 -1.52 -26.88 0.38
C TYR A 282 -2.47 -26.08 1.28
N ARG A 283 -3.77 -26.39 1.22
CA ARG A 283 -4.76 -25.73 2.06
C ARG A 283 -4.47 -26.00 3.54
N PRO A 284 -4.37 -24.97 4.39
CA PRO A 284 -4.16 -25.15 5.81
C PRO A 284 -5.21 -26.08 6.46
N GLY A 285 -4.76 -26.97 7.34
CA GLY A 285 -5.64 -27.91 8.05
C GLY A 285 -6.13 -29.11 7.24
N THR A 286 -5.62 -29.36 6.02
CA THR A 286 -6.10 -30.48 5.17
C THR A 286 -5.12 -31.65 5.07
N ARG A 287 -3.83 -31.35 4.87
CA ARG A 287 -2.74 -32.31 4.74
C ARG A 287 -1.58 -31.88 5.62
N MET A 288 -0.79 -32.87 6.04
CA MET A 288 0.58 -32.66 6.47
C MET A 288 1.51 -32.83 5.28
N VAL A 289 2.67 -32.19 5.35
CA VAL A 289 3.65 -32.25 4.27
C VAL A 289 5.02 -32.69 4.76
N ILE A 290 5.76 -33.34 3.88
CA ILE A 290 7.17 -33.66 4.04
C ILE A 290 7.94 -33.17 2.81
N PHE A 291 9.25 -33.04 2.95
CA PHE A 291 10.18 -32.90 1.83
C PHE A 291 11.07 -34.14 1.77
N ALA A 292 11.33 -34.65 0.57
CA ALA A 292 12.10 -35.89 0.37
C ALA A 292 13.49 -35.90 1.02
N THR A 293 14.06 -34.72 1.29
CA THR A 293 15.36 -34.51 1.91
C THR A 293 15.34 -34.58 3.44
N THR A 294 14.15 -34.66 4.07
CA THR A 294 13.96 -34.62 5.53
C THR A 294 13.00 -35.71 6.00
N VAL A 295 13.10 -36.10 7.27
CA VAL A 295 12.11 -37.00 7.94
C VAL A 295 11.06 -36.22 8.72
N ASP A 296 11.10 -34.89 8.63
CA ASP A 296 10.26 -34.01 9.44
C ASP A 296 8.88 -33.85 8.81
N VAL A 297 7.84 -34.03 9.62
CA VAL A 297 6.44 -33.85 9.23
C VAL A 297 5.99 -32.45 9.64
N TYR A 298 5.38 -31.72 8.72
CA TYR A 298 4.94 -30.35 8.93
C TYR A 298 3.41 -30.23 8.79
N ALA A 299 2.79 -29.51 9.71
CA ALA A 299 1.43 -29.02 9.56
C ALA A 299 1.45 -27.70 8.79
N VAL A 300 0.48 -27.52 7.88
CA VAL A 300 0.35 -26.29 7.08
C VAL A 300 -0.59 -25.31 7.79
N THR A 301 -0.14 -24.07 7.95
CA THR A 301 -0.89 -22.93 8.50
C THR A 301 -1.06 -21.84 7.44
N GLN A 302 -1.89 -20.83 7.73
CA GLN A 302 -2.24 -19.74 6.80
C GLN A 302 -1.00 -19.14 6.10
N GLY A 303 -1.11 -18.95 4.79
CA GLY A 303 -0.06 -18.36 3.95
C GLY A 303 1.04 -19.34 3.54
N GLY A 304 0.83 -20.65 3.73
CA GLY A 304 1.86 -21.67 3.44
C GLY A 304 2.98 -21.69 4.47
N VAL A 305 2.68 -21.35 5.72
CA VAL A 305 3.63 -21.43 6.83
C VAL A 305 3.60 -22.84 7.41
N LEU A 306 4.77 -23.48 7.46
CA LEU A 306 4.99 -24.82 7.95
C LEU A 306 5.41 -24.79 9.41
N ARG A 307 4.77 -25.64 10.22
CA ARG A 307 5.14 -25.89 11.61
C ARG A 307 5.43 -27.37 11.79
N LYS A 308 6.66 -27.70 12.21
CA LYS A 308 7.09 -29.08 12.41
C LYS A 308 6.32 -29.72 13.58
N LEU A 309 5.91 -30.98 13.43
CA LEU A 309 5.34 -31.77 14.51
C LEU A 309 6.45 -32.37 15.39
N LYS A 310 6.18 -32.51 16.68
CA LYS A 310 7.12 -33.11 17.65
C LYS A 310 7.41 -34.58 17.34
N ASP A 311 6.37 -35.36 17.05
CA ASP A 311 6.44 -36.81 16.86
C ASP A 311 5.18 -37.36 16.17
N GLU A 312 5.19 -38.67 15.88
CA GLU A 312 4.06 -39.40 15.30
C GLU A 312 2.83 -39.47 16.23
N ALA A 313 3.03 -39.42 17.55
CA ALA A 313 1.93 -39.42 18.51
C ALA A 313 1.09 -38.14 18.35
N MET A 314 1.75 -36.99 18.19
CA MET A 314 1.07 -35.73 17.86
C MET A 314 0.35 -35.80 16.50
N ALA A 315 0.96 -36.44 15.49
CA ALA A 315 0.30 -36.61 14.19
C ALA A 315 -0.99 -37.46 14.32
N ALA A 316 -0.95 -38.53 15.12
CA ALA A 316 -2.11 -39.37 15.39
C ALA A 316 -3.19 -38.66 16.22
N GLU A 317 -2.81 -37.79 17.16
CA GLU A 317 -3.76 -36.95 17.90
C GLU A 317 -4.46 -35.94 16.99
N LEU A 318 -3.72 -35.32 16.06
CA LEU A 318 -4.26 -34.31 15.16
C LEU A 318 -5.09 -34.93 14.03
N TYR A 319 -4.57 -35.95 13.35
CA TYR A 319 -5.13 -36.50 12.09
C TYR A 319 -5.73 -37.90 12.25
N GLY A 320 -5.74 -38.46 13.46
CA GLY A 320 -6.29 -39.78 13.76
C GLY A 320 -5.36 -40.93 13.42
N ALA A 321 -5.84 -42.16 13.60
CA ALA A 321 -5.03 -43.38 13.45
C ALA A 321 -4.42 -43.57 12.05
N ASN A 322 -5.03 -42.99 11.01
CA ASN A 322 -4.55 -43.04 9.62
C ASN A 322 -3.75 -41.78 9.23
N TRP A 323 -3.15 -41.07 10.19
CA TRP A 323 -2.39 -39.83 9.95
C TRP A 323 -1.35 -39.94 8.82
N ASN A 324 -0.74 -41.12 8.67
CA ASN A 324 0.23 -41.41 7.62
C ASN A 324 -0.35 -41.35 6.20
N GLN A 325 -1.67 -41.51 6.04
CA GLN A 325 -2.39 -41.31 4.78
C GLN A 325 -2.74 -39.83 4.52
N HIS A 326 -2.50 -38.95 5.50
CA HIS A 326 -2.69 -37.51 5.41
C HIS A 326 -1.39 -36.75 5.14
N ILE A 327 -0.30 -37.45 4.82
CA ILE A 327 0.98 -36.87 4.45
C ILE A 327 1.17 -36.87 2.95
N ASP A 328 1.52 -35.72 2.40
CA ASP A 328 1.95 -35.59 1.03
C ASP A 328 3.40 -35.10 0.93
N ASP A 329 4.14 -35.65 -0.03
CA ASP A 329 5.46 -35.15 -0.41
C ASP A 329 5.33 -33.86 -1.24
N VAL A 330 6.02 -32.82 -0.80
CA VAL A 330 6.19 -31.58 -1.56
C VAL A 330 7.52 -31.66 -2.31
N ASN A 331 7.45 -31.60 -3.64
CA ASN A 331 8.64 -31.54 -4.47
C ASN A 331 9.54 -30.36 -4.07
N GLU A 332 10.85 -30.63 -3.93
CA GLU A 332 11.87 -29.66 -3.51
C GLU A 332 11.86 -28.36 -4.34
N ALA A 333 11.46 -28.42 -5.62
CA ALA A 333 11.32 -27.25 -6.49
C ALA A 333 10.31 -26.22 -5.98
N PHE A 334 9.40 -26.62 -5.08
CA PHE A 334 8.41 -25.76 -4.45
C PHE A 334 8.74 -25.43 -3.00
N TYR A 335 9.90 -25.82 -2.47
CA TYR A 335 10.30 -25.53 -1.09
C TYR A 335 10.20 -24.03 -0.78
N SER A 336 10.64 -23.17 -1.71
CA SER A 336 10.62 -21.71 -1.53
C SER A 336 9.24 -21.07 -1.59
N SER A 337 8.17 -21.82 -1.90
CA SER A 337 6.80 -21.32 -1.78
C SER A 337 6.23 -21.45 -0.38
N TYR A 338 6.96 -22.13 0.52
CA TYR A 338 6.64 -22.27 1.93
C TYR A 338 7.60 -21.45 2.79
N SER A 339 7.15 -21.10 3.99
CA SER A 339 8.00 -20.53 5.04
C SER A 339 7.88 -21.38 6.30
N PHE A 340 8.85 -21.26 7.22
CA PHE A 340 8.91 -22.07 8.42
C PHE A 340 8.71 -21.19 9.65
N SER A 341 7.90 -21.68 10.60
CA SER A 341 7.68 -21.05 11.89
C SER A 341 8.05 -22.00 13.03
N SER A 342 7.87 -21.58 14.28
CA SER A 342 8.18 -22.39 15.45
C SER A 342 7.45 -23.73 15.43
N ASP A 343 8.18 -24.78 15.80
CA ASP A 343 7.67 -26.14 15.94
C ASP A 343 6.43 -26.20 16.85
N LEU A 344 5.61 -27.23 16.65
CA LEU A 344 4.50 -27.58 17.53
C LEU A 344 5.04 -28.42 18.68
N THR A 345 4.84 -27.96 19.91
CA THR A 345 5.24 -28.72 21.11
C THR A 345 4.08 -29.50 21.72
N SER A 346 2.85 -29.09 21.41
CA SER A 346 1.60 -29.75 21.81
C SER A 346 0.56 -29.71 20.68
N SER A 347 -0.29 -30.74 20.59
CA SER A 347 -1.41 -30.80 19.65
C SER A 347 -2.43 -29.67 19.88
N ALA A 348 -2.51 -29.13 21.11
CA ALA A 348 -3.38 -27.98 21.43
C ALA A 348 -3.02 -26.69 20.67
N GLU A 349 -1.80 -26.58 20.13
CA GLU A 349 -1.34 -25.40 19.37
C GLU A 349 -1.82 -25.40 17.91
N TYR A 350 -2.41 -26.50 17.44
CA TYR A 350 -2.87 -26.64 16.06
C TYR A 350 -4.25 -27.27 16.00
N ASN A 351 -5.20 -26.52 15.45
CA ASN A 351 -6.54 -27.02 15.18
C ASN A 351 -6.83 -26.92 13.67
N GLN A 352 -7.10 -28.05 13.02
CA GLN A 352 -7.34 -28.13 11.58
C GLN A 352 -8.52 -27.27 11.13
N GLU A 353 -9.62 -27.29 11.87
CA GLU A 353 -10.82 -26.52 11.52
C GLU A 353 -10.56 -25.02 11.67
N THR A 354 -9.84 -24.59 12.70
CA THR A 354 -9.39 -23.20 12.84
C THR A 354 -8.52 -22.76 11.67
N GLN A 355 -7.58 -23.61 11.22
CA GLN A 355 -6.76 -23.30 10.04
C GLN A 355 -7.61 -23.14 8.77
N LYS A 356 -8.60 -24.02 8.57
CA LYS A 356 -9.56 -23.93 7.45
C LYS A 356 -10.43 -22.67 7.54
N THR A 357 -10.84 -22.26 8.74
CA THR A 357 -11.63 -21.04 8.97
C THR A 357 -10.83 -19.77 8.69
N PHE A 358 -9.52 -19.75 8.98
CA PHE A 358 -8.65 -18.64 8.58
C PHE A 358 -8.35 -18.63 7.08
N SER A 359 -8.51 -19.78 6.42
CA SER A 359 -8.20 -19.97 5.00
C SER A 359 -9.40 -20.53 4.21
N PRO A 360 -10.53 -19.79 4.16
CA PRO A 360 -11.73 -20.22 3.43
C PRO A 360 -11.53 -20.17 1.91
N THR A 361 -10.62 -19.31 1.43
CA THR A 361 -10.25 -19.15 0.02
C THR A 361 -8.75 -18.97 -0.11
N ILE A 362 -8.21 -19.16 -1.32
CA ILE A 362 -6.79 -18.90 -1.62
C ILE A 362 -6.48 -17.41 -1.43
N THR A 363 -7.42 -16.50 -1.75
CA THR A 363 -7.28 -15.07 -1.45
C THR A 363 -7.06 -14.83 0.05
N ALA A 364 -7.91 -15.40 0.90
CA ALA A 364 -7.78 -15.23 2.35
C ALA A 364 -6.49 -15.84 2.91
N ASP A 365 -6.07 -16.99 2.39
CA ASP A 365 -4.82 -17.65 2.77
C ASP A 365 -3.59 -16.82 2.44
N LYS A 366 -3.54 -16.28 1.22
CA LYS A 366 -2.38 -15.53 0.73
C LYS A 366 -2.45 -14.03 0.98
N SER A 367 -3.58 -13.53 1.51
CA SER A 367 -3.84 -12.10 1.72
C SER A 367 -3.71 -11.25 0.45
N ILE A 368 -4.10 -11.82 -0.70
CA ILE A 368 -3.97 -11.22 -2.04
C ILE A 368 -5.17 -10.37 -2.43
#